data_AF-A0A7Y6ZBZ0-F1
#
_entry.id   AF-A0A7Y6ZBZ0-F1
#
_cell.length_a   1.000
_cell.length_b   1.000
_cell.length_c   1.000
_cell.angle_alpha   90.00
_cell.angle_beta   90.00
_cell.angle_gamma   90.00
#
_symmetry.space_group_name_H-M   'P 1'
#
loop_
_entity.id
_entity.type
_entity.pdbx_description
1 polymer ?
#
loop_
_entity_poly.entity_id
_entity_poly.type
_entity_poly.pdbx_seq_one_letter_code
_entity_poly.pdbx_strand_id
1 'polypeptide(L)'
;MKMNVLCGVLALVGVAGCDPESVTQSVHPDYLRHEVTSQDGESAYAFLCAPQMSKAATQAQLAKARQMTDVHLEASAESMFEQMMSDDDFTTWDAYKVARDSQKQADVFVEALKAETGCVLVEAE
;
A
#
# COMPACT_ATOMS: atom_id res chain seq x y z
N MET A 1 9.91 35.59 3.43
CA MET A 1 11.07 35.16 4.26
C MET A 1 10.52 34.79 5.63
N LYS A 2 10.55 33.57 6.17
CA LYS A 2 11.30 32.31 5.94
C LYS A 2 10.32 31.14 6.20
N MET A 3 10.17 30.19 5.27
CA MET A 3 10.60 28.76 5.40
C MET A 3 10.33 28.16 6.79
N ASN A 4 9.37 27.23 6.87
CA ASN A 4 9.57 25.77 6.80
C ASN A 4 10.38 25.22 7.97
N VAL A 5 9.88 24.10 8.53
CA VAL A 5 10.44 23.20 9.56
C VAL A 5 9.53 23.20 10.78
N LEU A 6 8.48 22.36 10.74
CA LEU A 6 7.84 21.80 11.95
C LEU A 6 6.83 20.67 11.63
N CYS A 7 6.64 20.27 10.37
CA CYS A 7 6.07 18.95 10.06
C CYS A 7 7.00 17.79 10.47
N GLY A 8 8.27 18.06 10.78
CA GLY A 8 9.27 17.03 11.10
C GLY A 8 9.20 16.48 12.54
N VAL A 9 8.36 17.02 13.42
CA VAL A 9 8.34 16.63 14.85
C VAL A 9 6.97 16.09 15.31
N LEU A 10 5.93 16.20 14.47
CA LEU A 10 4.56 15.86 14.87
C LEU A 10 4.18 14.39 14.69
N ALA A 11 5.05 13.54 14.14
CA ALA A 11 4.78 12.10 14.00
C ALA A 11 4.81 11.30 15.33
N LEU A 12 5.11 11.93 16.47
CA LEU A 12 5.20 11.28 17.79
C LEU A 12 4.02 11.54 18.73
N VAL A 13 3.04 12.36 18.34
CA VAL A 13 1.87 12.65 19.17
C VAL A 13 0.64 12.38 18.32
N GLY A 14 -0.14 11.35 18.67
CA GLY A 14 -1.38 11.00 17.99
C GLY A 14 -2.38 12.15 17.97
N VAL A 15 -2.26 13.03 16.98
CA VAL A 15 -3.23 14.08 16.70
C VAL A 15 -4.26 13.49 15.76
N ALA A 16 -5.44 13.20 16.32
CA ALA A 16 -6.67 13.06 15.56
C ALA A 16 -6.79 14.26 14.61
N GLY A 17 -6.72 14.02 13.30
CA GLY A 17 -6.95 15.04 12.27
C GLY A 17 -5.97 15.08 11.10
N CYS A 18 -4.83 14.36 11.15
CA CYS A 18 -4.08 14.07 9.93
C CYS A 18 -4.60 12.77 9.34
N ASP A 19 -5.64 12.91 8.52
CA ASP A 19 -6.09 11.81 7.69
C ASP A 19 -4.92 11.39 6.78
N PRO A 20 -4.39 10.15 6.89
CA PRO A 20 -3.27 9.70 6.06
C PRO A 20 -3.57 9.83 4.57
N GLU A 21 -4.85 9.80 4.18
CA GLU A 21 -5.30 10.03 2.83
C GLU A 21 -5.07 11.49 2.39
N SER A 22 -5.42 12.44 3.26
CA SER A 22 -5.18 13.87 3.03
C SER A 22 -3.68 14.19 2.90
N VAL A 23 -2.84 13.50 3.65
CA VAL A 23 -1.37 13.65 3.58
C VAL A 23 -0.84 13.07 2.28
N THR A 24 -1.30 11.88 1.89
CA THR A 24 -0.80 11.19 0.69
C THR A 24 -1.20 11.92 -0.59
N GLN A 25 -2.44 12.43 -0.66
CA GLN A 25 -2.89 13.22 -1.80
C GLN A 25 -2.24 14.62 -1.84
N SER A 26 -1.86 15.18 -0.69
CA SER A 26 -1.06 16.40 -0.64
C SER A 26 0.37 16.21 -1.16
N VAL A 27 0.95 15.01 -1.04
CA VAL A 27 2.27 14.67 -1.58
C VAL A 27 2.21 14.39 -3.08
N HIS A 28 1.07 13.87 -3.57
CA HIS A 28 0.84 13.56 -4.98
C HIS A 28 -0.37 14.32 -5.56
N PRO A 29 -0.33 15.66 -5.61
CA PRO A 29 -1.51 16.47 -5.99
C PRO A 29 -1.93 16.30 -7.45
N ASP A 30 -1.00 15.91 -8.32
CA ASP A 30 -1.25 15.73 -9.75
C ASP A 30 -1.73 14.30 -10.09
N TYR A 31 -1.80 13.41 -9.11
CA TYR A 31 -2.20 12.03 -9.31
C TYR A 31 -3.71 11.90 -9.19
N LEU A 32 -4.28 10.97 -9.97
CA LEU A 32 -5.70 10.67 -9.95
C LEU A 32 -5.94 9.44 -9.07
N ARG A 33 -6.95 9.53 -8.20
CA ARG A 33 -7.43 8.41 -7.37
C ARG A 33 -8.30 7.47 -8.21
N HIS A 34 -8.04 6.19 -8.05
CA HIS A 34 -8.73 5.10 -8.73
C HIS A 34 -9.04 4.01 -7.72
N GLU A 35 -10.32 3.88 -7.37
CA GLU A 35 -10.81 2.75 -6.60
C GLU A 35 -10.98 1.54 -7.50
N VAL A 36 -10.47 0.41 -7.02
CA VAL A 36 -10.62 -0.87 -7.68
C VAL A 36 -11.02 -1.93 -6.67
N THR A 37 -11.82 -2.87 -7.12
CA THR A 37 -12.04 -4.12 -6.41
C THR A 37 -10.96 -5.11 -6.82
N SER A 38 -10.50 -5.97 -5.91
CA SER A 38 -9.63 -7.12 -6.20
C SER A 38 -10.22 -8.04 -7.27
N GLN A 39 -9.40 -8.91 -7.86
CA GLN A 39 -9.89 -9.86 -8.87
C GLN A 39 -10.89 -10.88 -8.33
N ASP A 40 -10.74 -11.31 -7.08
CA ASP A 40 -11.67 -12.20 -6.39
C ASP A 40 -12.97 -11.51 -5.94
N GLY A 41 -13.01 -10.17 -5.95
CA GLY A 41 -14.16 -9.39 -5.51
C GLY A 41 -14.27 -9.21 -4.00
N GLU A 42 -13.30 -9.70 -3.23
CA GLU A 42 -13.36 -9.75 -1.77
C GLU A 42 -12.73 -8.54 -1.07
N SER A 43 -11.84 -7.83 -1.77
CA SER A 43 -11.10 -6.68 -1.23
C SER A 43 -11.30 -5.44 -2.10
N ALA A 44 -11.34 -4.27 -1.46
CA ALA A 44 -11.33 -2.98 -2.14
C ALA A 44 -10.04 -2.25 -1.77
N TYR A 45 -9.39 -1.65 -2.77
CA TYR A 45 -8.22 -0.82 -2.57
C TYR A 45 -8.18 0.31 -3.59
N ALA A 46 -7.47 1.38 -3.26
CA ALA A 46 -7.36 2.55 -4.11
C ALA A 46 -5.91 2.77 -4.54
N PHE A 47 -5.76 3.34 -5.73
CA PHE A 47 -4.47 3.79 -6.25
C PHE A 47 -4.50 5.26 -6.59
N LEU A 48 -3.43 5.96 -6.24
CA LEU A 48 -3.09 7.24 -6.85
C LEU A 48 -2.15 6.97 -8.02
N CYS A 49 -2.55 7.27 -9.25
CA CYS A 49 -1.72 7.10 -10.44
C CYS A 49 -1.48 8.43 -11.16
N ALA A 50 -0.25 8.64 -11.65
CA ALA A 50 0.04 9.79 -12.50
C ALA A 50 -0.74 9.67 -13.83
N PRO A 51 -1.44 10.73 -14.28
CA PRO A 51 -2.10 10.71 -15.57
C PRO A 51 -1.08 10.58 -16.70
N GLN A 52 -1.25 9.58 -17.57
CA GLN A 52 -0.43 9.40 -18.77
C GLN A 52 -1.00 10.19 -19.95
N MET A 53 -0.20 10.36 -21.00
CA MET A 53 -0.60 11.08 -22.22
C MET A 53 -1.88 10.54 -22.88
N SER A 54 -2.27 9.29 -22.61
CA SER A 54 -3.52 8.72 -23.10
C SER A 54 -4.27 7.98 -22.00
N LYS A 55 -5.60 7.98 -22.08
CA LYS A 55 -6.48 7.22 -21.18
C LYS A 55 -6.14 5.73 -21.18
N ALA A 56 -5.82 5.17 -22.34
CA ALA A 56 -5.47 3.76 -22.48
C ALA A 56 -4.17 3.42 -21.71
N ALA A 57 -3.17 4.30 -21.74
CA ALA A 57 -1.93 4.10 -20.98
C ALA A 57 -2.16 4.15 -19.46
N THR A 58 -2.96 5.11 -18.98
CA THR A 58 -3.34 5.17 -17.55
C THR A 58 -4.10 3.91 -17.12
N GLN A 59 -5.04 3.43 -17.95
CA GLN A 59 -5.77 2.18 -17.66
C GLN A 59 -4.87 0.95 -17.63
N ALA A 60 -3.86 0.88 -18.51
CA ALA A 60 -2.91 -0.22 -18.50
C ALA A 60 -2.03 -0.22 -17.23
N GLN A 61 -1.59 0.95 -16.76
CA GLN A 61 -0.86 1.08 -15.50
C GLN A 61 -1.71 0.67 -14.31
N LEU A 62 -2.96 1.14 -14.25
CA LEU A 62 -3.90 0.76 -13.19
C LEU A 62 -4.16 -0.75 -13.17
N ALA A 63 -4.38 -1.36 -14.35
CA ALA A 63 -4.57 -2.80 -14.46
C ALA A 63 -3.35 -3.59 -13.97
N LYS A 64 -2.14 -3.14 -14.31
CA LYS A 64 -0.89 -3.74 -13.84
C LYS A 64 -0.73 -3.59 -12.32
N ALA A 65 -1.02 -2.41 -11.77
CA ALA A 65 -0.95 -2.15 -10.34
C ALA A 65 -1.92 -3.03 -9.55
N ARG A 66 -3.16 -3.18 -10.04
CA ARG A 66 -4.15 -4.11 -9.50
C ARG A 66 -3.62 -5.54 -9.49
N GLN A 67 -3.17 -6.04 -10.64
CA GLN A 67 -2.67 -7.41 -10.75
C GLN A 67 -1.49 -7.69 -9.81
N MET A 68 -0.53 -6.77 -9.71
CA MET A 68 0.61 -6.92 -8.80
C MET A 68 0.16 -6.97 -7.34
N THR A 69 -0.84 -6.16 -6.97
CA THR A 69 -1.39 -6.11 -5.61
C THR A 69 -2.14 -7.40 -5.27
N ASP A 70 -2.99 -7.89 -6.18
CA ASP A 70 -3.69 -9.17 -6.00
C ASP A 70 -2.68 -10.31 -5.76
N VAL A 71 -1.67 -10.44 -6.63
CA VAL A 71 -0.63 -11.49 -6.53
C VAL A 71 0.17 -11.38 -5.22
N HIS A 72 0.48 -10.16 -4.78
CA HIS A 72 1.21 -9.96 -3.53
C HIS A 72 0.37 -10.36 -2.30
N LEU A 73 -0.91 -10.00 -2.28
CA LEU A 73 -1.81 -10.34 -1.18
C LEU A 73 -2.02 -11.86 -1.09
N GLU A 74 -2.24 -12.52 -2.24
CA GLU A 74 -2.37 -13.98 -2.31
C GLU A 74 -1.11 -14.68 -1.79
N ALA A 75 0.07 -14.31 -2.29
CA ALA A 75 1.33 -14.90 -1.85
C ALA A 75 1.63 -14.63 -0.37
N SER A 76 1.26 -13.45 0.14
CA SER A 76 1.43 -13.11 1.56
C SER A 76 0.50 -13.94 2.44
N ALA A 77 -0.76 -14.13 2.04
CA ALA A 77 -1.73 -14.94 2.76
C ALA A 77 -1.29 -16.42 2.80
N GLU A 78 -0.85 -16.98 1.68
CA GLU A 78 -0.33 -18.35 1.61
C GLU A 78 0.90 -18.53 2.52
N SER A 79 1.88 -17.62 2.44
CA SER A 79 3.09 -17.71 3.26
C SER A 79 2.81 -17.61 4.76
N MET A 80 1.86 -16.75 5.16
CA MET A 80 1.44 -16.64 6.55
C MET A 80 0.74 -17.92 7.01
N PHE A 81 -0.14 -18.48 6.18
CA PHE A 81 -0.88 -19.71 6.50
C PHE A 81 0.05 -20.92 6.62
N GLU A 82 1.01 -21.08 5.70
CA GLU A 82 2.02 -22.14 5.77
C GLU A 82 2.86 -22.04 7.04
N GLN A 83 3.31 -20.84 7.42
CA GLN A 83 4.07 -20.63 8.65
C GLN A 83 3.26 -21.01 9.90
N MET A 84 1.98 -20.65 9.94
CA MET A 84 1.10 -21.01 11.06
C MET A 84 0.81 -22.52 11.15
N MET A 85 0.70 -23.21 10.02
CA MET A 85 0.43 -24.66 10.01
C MET A 85 1.69 -25.53 10.22
N SER A 86 2.87 -25.02 9.87
CA SER A 86 4.13 -25.78 9.95
C SER A 86 4.72 -25.87 11.35
N ASP A 87 4.22 -25.07 12.30
CA ASP A 87 4.75 -24.94 13.65
C ASP A 87 3.70 -25.37 14.70
N ASP A 88 3.79 -26.62 15.15
CA ASP A 88 2.87 -27.18 16.17
C ASP A 88 2.96 -26.43 17.52
N ASP A 89 4.03 -25.67 17.77
CA ASP A 89 4.28 -24.88 18.97
C ASP A 89 4.26 -23.35 18.69
N PHE A 90 3.50 -22.90 17.69
CA PHE A 90 3.42 -21.49 17.30
C PHE A 90 3.17 -20.55 18.49
N THR A 91 4.17 -19.73 18.83
CA THR A 91 4.10 -18.86 20.01
C THR A 91 3.68 -17.43 19.66
N THR A 92 3.37 -16.63 20.68
CA THR A 92 3.16 -15.17 20.51
C THR A 92 4.39 -14.47 19.91
N TRP A 93 5.60 -14.97 20.17
CA TRP A 93 6.82 -14.42 19.58
C TRP A 93 6.90 -14.68 18.08
N ASP A 94 6.46 -15.85 17.63
CA ASP A 94 6.41 -16.21 16.21
C ASP A 94 5.36 -15.38 15.47
N ALA A 95 4.19 -15.17 16.09
CA ALA A 95 3.17 -14.25 15.58
C ALA A 95 3.73 -12.82 15.39
N TYR A 96 4.50 -12.32 16.36
CA TYR A 96 5.14 -11.02 16.26
C TYR A 96 6.16 -10.96 15.12
N LYS A 97 6.96 -12.02 14.97
CA LYS A 97 7.97 -12.13 13.89
C LYS A 97 7.30 -12.16 12.52
N VAL A 98 6.25 -12.96 12.35
CA VAL A 98 5.46 -13.02 11.11
C VAL A 98 4.92 -11.64 10.77
N ALA A 99 4.26 -10.95 11.71
CA ALA A 99 3.71 -9.62 11.48
C ALA A 99 4.78 -8.60 11.06
N ARG A 100 5.94 -8.61 11.73
CA ARG A 100 7.06 -7.70 11.40
C ARG A 100 7.66 -8.00 10.02
N ASP A 101 7.81 -9.27 9.68
CA ASP A 101 8.40 -9.67 8.41
C ASP A 101 7.40 -9.42 7.25
N SER A 102 6.08 -9.58 7.48
CA SER A 102 5.03 -9.15 6.56
C SER A 102 5.03 -7.63 6.32
N GLN A 103 5.23 -6.81 7.36
CA GLN A 103 5.37 -5.36 7.19
C GLN A 103 6.55 -4.99 6.29
N LYS A 104 7.71 -5.63 6.48
CA LYS A 104 8.87 -5.38 5.60
C LYS A 104 8.60 -5.79 4.16
N GLN A 105 7.89 -6.88 3.94
CA GLN A 105 7.50 -7.32 2.60
C GLN A 105 6.54 -6.33 1.96
N ALA A 106 5.58 -5.80 2.72
CA ALA A 106 4.66 -4.76 2.25
C ALA A 106 5.41 -3.48 1.85
N ASP A 107 6.39 -3.02 2.64
CA ASP A 107 7.20 -1.84 2.31
C ASP A 107 7.97 -2.04 0.99
N VAL A 108 8.62 -3.20 0.83
CA VAL A 108 9.34 -3.56 -0.41
C VAL A 108 8.37 -3.63 -1.59
N PHE A 109 7.17 -4.18 -1.38
CA PHE A 109 6.14 -4.26 -2.40
C PHE A 109 5.65 -2.89 -2.83
N VAL A 110 5.35 -1.98 -1.90
CA VAL A 110 4.86 -0.62 -2.23
C VAL A 110 5.88 0.14 -3.08
N GLU A 111 7.17 0.04 -2.75
CA GLU A 111 8.24 0.65 -3.55
C GLU A 111 8.36 0.02 -4.93
N ALA A 112 8.27 -1.32 -5.02
CA ALA A 112 8.30 -2.03 -6.30
C ALA A 112 7.09 -1.69 -7.17
N LEU A 113 5.88 -1.65 -6.59
CA LEU A 113 4.65 -1.27 -7.25
C LEU A 113 4.79 0.13 -7.87
N LYS A 114 5.27 1.09 -7.08
CA LYS A 114 5.48 2.47 -7.53
C LYS A 114 6.51 2.54 -8.65
N ALA A 115 7.63 1.83 -8.54
CA ALA A 115 8.67 1.82 -9.57
C ALA A 115 8.17 1.19 -10.89
N GLU A 116 7.38 0.13 -10.79
CA GLU A 116 6.98 -0.72 -11.92
C GLU A 116 5.73 -0.23 -12.66
N THR A 117 4.88 0.55 -11.97
CA THR A 117 3.58 1.02 -12.47
C THR A 117 3.43 2.54 -12.45
N GLY A 118 4.20 3.24 -11.62
CA GLY A 118 4.02 4.67 -11.36
C GLY A 118 2.82 5.00 -10.45
N CYS A 119 2.11 3.99 -9.94
CA CYS A 119 0.98 4.15 -9.03
C CYS A 119 1.38 3.92 -7.57
N VAL A 120 0.68 4.59 -6.66
CA VAL A 120 0.84 4.44 -5.21
C VAL A 120 -0.43 3.81 -4.65
N LEU A 121 -0.29 2.72 -3.91
CA LEU A 121 -1.39 2.08 -3.18
C LEU A 121 -1.79 2.94 -1.97
N VAL A 122 -3.08 3.17 -1.79
CA VAL A 122 -3.66 3.94 -0.67
C VAL A 122 -4.91 3.22 -0.12
N GLU A 123 -5.34 3.62 1.07
CA GLU A 123 -6.55 3.09 1.70
C GLU A 123 -7.80 3.42 0.84
N ALA A 124 -8.71 2.45 0.71
CA ALA A 124 -10.04 2.65 0.14
C ALA A 124 -10.94 3.38 1.15
N GLU A 125 -11.85 4.22 0.65
CA GLU A 125 -12.82 4.97 1.47
C GLU A 125 -13.97 4.09 1.98
#